data_AF-A0A1G2PQI0-F1
#
_entry.id   AF-A0A1G2PQI0-F1
#
_cell.length_a   1.000
_cell.length_b   1.000
_cell.length_c   1.000
_cell.angle_alpha   90.00
_cell.angle_beta   90.00
_cell.angle_gamma   90.00
#
_symmetry.space_group_name_H-M   'P 1'
#
loop_
_entity.id
_entity.type
_entity.pdbx_description
1 polymer ?
#
loop_
_entity_poly.entity_id
_entity_poly.type
_entity_poly.pdbx_seq_one_letter_code
_entity_poly.pdbx_strand_id
1 'polypeptide(L)'
;MPILLLILVLAGGGVSFAAENTLPGDALYPIKVHVNENMRAFITVSDEGDVAWDIRRMERRLQEAETLAVEEEFNAEVRAQLEERFDAFAARVEEQIARLRAEGREDIAARLSSNLEAALRAHERILAELATDDGEHIAGFAVRIGLARQAAVSGRSELEAHVSAGSSTNVQEAAEGRLRAAEHKIAEVTEYLAKWEERLGASATAQARARLEVAEKTVADGKVKLEAGAYGEAFVLFQQAHRIAQEAKLLLEARKELNIEVSINVDDDDDEEDGEDASSGDDAQEGDEEDKENEDEDEDEGEQDGGRSRGRTDVDALEGMLFRLR
;
A
#
# COMPACT_ATOMS: atom_id res chain seq x y z
N MET A 1 26.84 -24.40 37.35
CA MET A 1 25.70 -24.39 36.42
C MET A 1 25.04 -23.02 36.20
N PRO A 2 24.84 -22.12 37.19
CA PRO A 2 24.27 -20.80 36.88
C PRO A 2 25.25 -19.85 36.15
N ILE A 3 26.55 -20.02 36.37
CA ILE A 3 27.60 -19.21 35.71
C ILE A 3 27.72 -19.53 34.21
N LEU A 4 27.44 -20.78 33.80
CA LEU A 4 27.46 -21.19 32.39
C LEU A 4 26.25 -20.63 31.62
N LEU A 5 25.07 -20.58 32.25
CA LEU A 5 23.89 -19.88 31.72
C LEU A 5 24.10 -18.36 31.67
N LEU A 6 24.76 -17.78 32.67
CA LEU A 6 25.09 -16.36 32.68
C LEU A 6 26.08 -16.00 31.58
N ILE A 7 27.09 -16.83 31.32
CA ILE A 7 28.05 -16.65 30.21
C ILE A 7 27.37 -16.89 28.85
N LEU A 8 26.43 -17.84 28.75
CA LEU A 8 25.66 -18.07 27.52
C LEU A 8 24.70 -16.91 27.21
N VAL A 9 24.11 -16.28 28.23
CA VAL A 9 23.26 -15.09 28.08
C VAL A 9 24.07 -13.81 27.88
N LEU A 10 25.25 -13.67 28.51
CA LEU A 10 26.13 -12.51 28.33
C LEU A 10 26.90 -12.56 26.99
N ALA A 11 27.32 -13.75 26.55
CA ALA A 11 27.87 -13.95 25.21
C ALA A 11 26.77 -13.94 24.15
N GLY A 12 25.60 -14.51 24.43
CA GLY A 12 24.43 -14.48 23.55
C GLY A 12 23.86 -13.07 23.36
N GLY A 13 23.82 -12.25 24.40
CA GLY A 13 23.37 -10.86 24.33
C GLY A 13 24.29 -9.99 23.48
N GLY A 14 25.61 -10.18 23.57
CA GLY A 14 26.58 -9.47 22.73
C GLY A 14 26.51 -9.87 21.25
N VAL A 15 26.38 -11.17 20.95
CA VAL A 15 26.25 -11.69 19.58
C VAL A 15 24.91 -11.29 18.96
N SER A 16 23.80 -11.39 19.71
CA SER A 16 22.50 -10.90 19.27
C SER A 16 22.50 -9.40 19.02
N PHE A 17 23.16 -8.60 19.88
CA PHE A 17 23.26 -7.16 19.66
C PHE A 17 24.06 -6.82 18.40
N ALA A 18 25.20 -7.49 18.17
CA ALA A 18 26.00 -7.30 16.96
C ALA A 18 25.24 -7.73 15.69
N ALA A 19 24.42 -8.78 15.77
CA ALA A 19 23.60 -9.25 14.65
C ALA A 19 22.47 -8.28 14.25
N GLU A 20 22.08 -7.32 15.09
CA GLU A 20 20.95 -6.42 14.72
C GLU A 20 21.30 -5.52 13.53
N ASN A 21 22.57 -5.14 13.37
CA ASN A 21 23.02 -4.23 12.31
C ASN A 21 23.67 -4.95 11.12
N THR A 22 23.63 -6.29 11.07
CA THR A 22 24.21 -7.03 9.94
C THR A 22 23.33 -6.98 8.70
N LEU A 23 23.99 -7.07 7.54
CA LEU A 23 23.42 -7.13 6.21
C LEU A 23 23.53 -8.55 5.63
N PRO A 24 22.72 -8.91 4.61
CA PRO A 24 22.93 -10.12 3.83
C PRO A 24 24.39 -10.28 3.38
N GLY A 25 24.98 -11.45 3.65
CA GLY A 25 26.41 -11.72 3.42
C GLY A 25 27.26 -11.70 4.69
N ASP A 26 26.83 -11.00 5.73
CA ASP A 26 27.54 -10.97 7.02
C ASP A 26 27.45 -12.29 7.78
N ALA A 27 28.53 -12.62 8.51
CA ALA A 27 28.62 -13.86 9.29
C ALA A 27 27.53 -14.00 10.37
N LEU A 28 27.04 -12.89 10.94
CA LEU A 28 25.99 -12.90 11.97
C LEU A 28 24.58 -12.62 11.44
N TYR A 29 24.41 -12.41 10.13
CA TYR A 29 23.10 -12.20 9.52
C TYR A 29 22.09 -13.33 9.80
N PRO A 30 22.49 -14.62 9.80
CA PRO A 30 21.59 -15.70 10.22
C PRO A 30 21.04 -15.54 11.64
N ILE A 31 21.78 -14.91 12.56
CA ILE A 31 21.32 -14.65 13.93
C ILE A 31 20.25 -13.56 13.94
N LYS A 32 20.39 -12.52 13.11
CA LYS A 32 19.37 -11.46 12.94
C LYS A 32 18.03 -12.08 12.56
N VAL A 33 18.03 -12.83 11.46
CA VAL A 33 16.79 -13.29 10.82
C VAL A 33 16.19 -14.53 11.47
N HIS A 34 17.00 -15.45 12.04
CA HIS A 34 16.48 -16.68 12.64
C HIS A 34 16.30 -16.62 14.16
N VAL A 35 16.97 -15.69 14.86
CA VAL A 35 16.91 -15.60 16.32
C VAL A 35 16.28 -14.29 16.75
N ASN A 36 16.91 -13.14 16.46
CA ASN A 36 16.47 -11.84 16.98
C ASN A 36 15.06 -11.50 16.52
N GLU A 37 14.79 -11.61 15.22
CA GLU A 37 13.49 -11.24 14.65
C GLU A 37 12.35 -12.17 15.12
N ASN A 38 12.65 -13.45 15.33
CA ASN A 38 11.67 -14.44 15.79
C ASN A 38 11.36 -14.31 17.28
N MET A 39 12.35 -13.95 18.10
CA MET A 39 12.09 -13.65 19.53
C MET A 39 11.15 -12.46 19.69
N ARG A 40 11.28 -11.44 18.84
CA ARG A 40 10.36 -10.29 18.86
C ARG A 40 8.96 -10.69 18.39
N ALA A 41 8.85 -11.52 17.35
CA ALA A 41 7.57 -12.08 16.92
C ALA A 41 6.88 -12.87 18.05
N PHE A 42 7.63 -13.63 18.85
CA PHE A 42 7.07 -14.41 19.97
C PHE A 42 6.52 -13.55 21.12
N ILE A 43 6.96 -12.29 21.25
CA ILE A 43 6.53 -11.39 22.34
C ILE A 43 5.32 -10.55 21.93
N THR A 44 5.04 -10.45 20.63
CA THR A 44 3.86 -9.75 20.14
C THR A 44 2.61 -10.60 20.41
N VAL A 45 1.62 -10.03 21.12
CA VAL A 45 0.45 -10.78 21.65
C VAL A 45 -0.83 -10.48 20.86
N SER A 46 -0.83 -9.50 19.95
CA SER A 46 -2.03 -9.06 19.23
C SER A 46 -1.88 -9.22 17.72
N ASP A 47 -2.99 -9.55 17.03
CA ASP A 47 -3.00 -9.69 15.56
C ASP A 47 -2.49 -8.43 14.85
N GLU A 48 -2.90 -7.25 15.33
CA GLU A 48 -2.43 -5.98 14.78
C GLU A 48 -0.92 -5.82 14.96
N GLY A 49 -0.40 -6.21 16.13
CA GLY A 49 1.02 -6.16 16.41
C GLY A 49 1.80 -7.11 15.51
N ASP A 50 1.27 -8.30 15.24
CA ASP A 50 1.92 -9.30 14.40
C ASP A 50 2.04 -8.81 12.95
N VAL A 51 0.97 -8.23 12.41
CA VAL A 51 1.00 -7.60 11.08
C VAL A 51 1.99 -6.44 11.04
N ALA A 52 1.92 -5.55 12.03
CA ALA A 52 2.83 -4.41 12.11
C ALA A 52 4.30 -4.87 12.22
N TRP A 53 4.56 -6.00 12.86
CA TRP A 53 5.89 -6.59 12.93
C TRP A 53 6.35 -7.19 11.59
N ASP A 54 5.46 -7.85 10.86
CA ASP A 54 5.76 -8.32 9.50
C ASP A 54 6.05 -7.15 8.54
N ILE A 55 5.27 -6.06 8.59
CA ILE A 55 5.52 -4.83 7.82
C ILE A 55 6.91 -4.26 8.17
N ARG A 56 7.25 -4.17 9.45
CA ARG A 56 8.58 -3.72 9.91
C ARG A 56 9.72 -4.61 9.43
N ARG A 57 9.48 -5.91 9.28
CA ARG A 57 10.49 -6.83 8.71
C ARG A 57 10.65 -6.62 7.21
N MET A 58 9.58 -6.29 6.49
CA MET A 58 9.66 -5.88 5.08
C MET A 58 10.49 -4.60 4.95
N GLU A 59 10.15 -3.55 5.70
CA GLU A 59 10.90 -2.28 5.72
C GLU A 59 12.40 -2.52 5.95
N ARG A 60 12.76 -3.41 6.89
CA ARG A 60 14.16 -3.77 7.14
C ARG A 60 14.86 -4.41 5.94
N ARG A 61 14.19 -5.29 5.20
CA ARG A 61 14.76 -5.88 3.98
C ARG A 61 14.97 -4.81 2.89
N LEU A 62 14.08 -3.82 2.82
CA LEU A 62 14.22 -2.67 1.91
C LEU A 62 15.40 -1.78 2.33
N GLN A 63 15.51 -1.43 3.61
CA GLN A 63 16.67 -0.67 4.13
C GLN A 63 18.01 -1.39 3.93
N GLU A 64 18.02 -2.73 4.08
CA GLU A 64 19.20 -3.55 3.77
C GLU A 64 19.54 -3.50 2.28
N ALA A 65 18.53 -3.56 1.40
CA ALA A 65 18.74 -3.40 -0.03
C ALA A 65 19.32 -2.03 -0.37
N GLU A 66 18.78 -0.96 0.21
CA GLU A 66 19.24 0.41 0.00
C GLU A 66 20.66 0.63 0.49
N THR A 67 21.00 0.08 1.66
CA THR A 67 22.35 0.15 2.23
C THR A 67 23.34 -0.57 1.31
N LEU A 68 23.05 -1.82 0.93
CA LEU A 68 23.90 -2.59 0.04
C LEU A 68 23.99 -1.99 -1.37
N ALA A 69 22.95 -1.29 -1.82
CA ALA A 69 22.97 -0.58 -3.10
C ALA A 69 23.97 0.60 -3.05
N VAL A 70 23.95 1.39 -1.98
CA VAL A 70 24.92 2.49 -1.77
C VAL A 70 26.34 1.97 -1.58
N GLU A 71 26.51 0.80 -0.96
CA GLU A 71 27.80 0.15 -0.77
C GLU A 71 28.30 -0.59 -2.03
N GLU A 72 27.53 -0.58 -3.13
CA GLU A 72 27.82 -1.33 -4.37
C GLU A 72 27.93 -2.86 -4.17
N GLU A 73 27.35 -3.38 -3.10
CA GLU A 73 27.36 -4.80 -2.73
C GLU A 73 26.04 -5.53 -3.09
N PHE A 74 25.05 -4.81 -3.63
CA PHE A 74 23.75 -5.35 -4.05
C PHE A 74 23.86 -6.21 -5.34
N ASN A 75 24.19 -7.49 -5.16
CA ASN A 75 24.34 -8.46 -6.24
C ASN A 75 23.14 -9.42 -6.38
N ALA A 76 23.16 -10.30 -7.39
CA ALA A 76 22.09 -11.26 -7.65
C ALA A 76 21.75 -12.20 -6.47
N GLU A 77 22.76 -12.64 -5.71
CA GLU A 77 22.55 -13.53 -4.56
C GLU A 77 21.88 -12.78 -3.41
N VAL A 78 22.37 -11.57 -3.09
CA VAL A 78 21.75 -10.65 -2.12
C VAL A 78 20.30 -10.38 -2.49
N ARG A 79 20.05 -10.03 -3.76
CA ARG A 79 18.71 -9.78 -4.29
C ARG A 79 17.80 -10.97 -4.04
N ALA A 80 18.20 -12.19 -4.41
CA ALA A 80 17.39 -13.39 -4.22
C ALA A 80 17.05 -13.65 -2.74
N GLN A 81 18.02 -13.46 -1.83
CA GLN A 81 17.79 -13.63 -0.39
C GLN A 81 16.82 -12.59 0.19
N LEU A 82 16.93 -11.33 -0.24
CA LEU A 82 16.07 -10.25 0.22
C LEU A 82 14.66 -10.40 -0.34
N GLU A 83 14.55 -10.76 -1.62
CA GLU A 83 13.30 -11.04 -2.31
C GLU A 83 12.52 -12.18 -1.65
N GLU A 84 13.14 -13.35 -1.44
CA GLU A 84 12.48 -14.49 -0.79
C GLU A 84 11.88 -14.11 0.57
N ARG A 85 12.63 -13.34 1.37
CA ARG A 85 12.17 -12.90 2.68
C ARG A 85 11.07 -11.86 2.57
N PHE A 86 11.23 -10.87 1.70
CA PHE A 86 10.23 -9.84 1.44
C PHE A 86 8.90 -10.47 1.04
N ASP A 87 8.90 -11.42 0.09
CA ASP A 87 7.69 -12.11 -0.35
C ASP A 87 7.01 -12.88 0.77
N ALA A 88 7.80 -13.59 1.58
CA ALA A 88 7.29 -14.36 2.69
C ALA A 88 6.61 -13.46 3.73
N PHE A 89 7.12 -12.24 3.95
CA PHE A 89 6.46 -11.25 4.80
C PHE A 89 5.22 -10.66 4.12
N ALA A 90 5.30 -10.29 2.83
CA ALA A 90 4.19 -9.73 2.07
C ALA A 90 2.97 -10.66 2.07
N ALA A 91 3.16 -11.94 1.75
CA ALA A 91 2.10 -12.94 1.76
C ALA A 91 1.45 -13.11 3.14
N ARG A 92 2.24 -13.04 4.23
CA ARG A 92 1.70 -13.11 5.59
C ARG A 92 0.95 -11.85 5.98
N VAL A 93 1.39 -10.68 5.56
CA VAL A 93 0.67 -9.42 5.79
C VAL A 93 -0.67 -9.45 5.06
N GLU A 94 -0.70 -9.88 3.80
CA GLU A 94 -1.94 -10.04 3.02
C GLU A 94 -2.91 -11.01 3.70
N GLU A 95 -2.45 -12.19 4.12
CA GLU A 95 -3.28 -13.18 4.81
C GLU A 95 -3.85 -12.63 6.12
N GLN A 96 -3.03 -11.94 6.92
CA GLN A 96 -3.47 -11.40 8.19
C GLN A 96 -4.42 -10.20 8.01
N ILE A 97 -4.22 -9.35 7.00
CA ILE A 97 -5.15 -8.27 6.64
C ILE A 97 -6.50 -8.86 6.20
N ALA A 98 -6.50 -9.91 5.39
CA ALA A 98 -7.71 -10.63 5.00
C ALA A 98 -8.43 -11.25 6.22
N ARG A 99 -7.67 -11.79 7.19
CA ARG A 99 -8.23 -12.29 8.46
C ARG A 99 -8.89 -11.17 9.27
N LEU A 100 -8.22 -10.03 9.43
CA LEU A 100 -8.77 -8.86 10.13
C LEU A 100 -10.08 -8.36 9.48
N ARG A 101 -10.14 -8.35 8.14
CA ARG A 101 -11.37 -8.04 7.39
C ARG A 101 -12.49 -9.04 7.71
N ALA A 102 -12.18 -10.34 7.69
CA ALA A 102 -13.16 -11.39 8.03
C ALA A 102 -13.66 -11.31 9.48
N GLU A 103 -12.86 -10.75 10.39
CA GLU A 103 -13.22 -10.47 11.79
C GLU A 103 -14.01 -9.16 11.97
N GLY A 104 -14.29 -8.42 10.89
CA GLY A 104 -14.99 -7.12 10.93
C GLY A 104 -14.12 -5.96 11.45
N ARG A 105 -12.79 -6.15 11.51
CA ARG A 105 -11.81 -5.17 11.99
C ARG A 105 -11.23 -4.38 10.81
N GLU A 106 -12.12 -3.88 9.96
CA GLU A 106 -11.77 -3.22 8.70
C GLU A 106 -11.01 -1.91 8.93
N ASP A 107 -11.31 -1.19 10.01
CA ASP A 107 -10.57 0.00 10.40
C ASP A 107 -9.09 -0.35 10.65
N ILE A 108 -8.80 -1.43 11.38
CA ILE A 108 -7.42 -1.89 11.66
C ILE A 108 -6.74 -2.34 10.36
N ALA A 109 -7.44 -3.14 9.55
CA ALA A 109 -6.94 -3.60 8.25
C ALA A 109 -6.60 -2.42 7.32
N ALA A 110 -7.45 -1.39 7.26
CA ALA A 110 -7.24 -0.20 6.43
C ALA A 110 -5.95 0.54 6.84
N ARG A 111 -5.69 0.71 8.15
CA ARG A 111 -4.46 1.38 8.62
C ARG A 111 -3.21 0.57 8.34
N LEU A 112 -3.27 -0.75 8.51
CA LEU A 112 -2.12 -1.61 8.23
C LEU A 112 -1.78 -1.58 6.73
N SER A 113 -2.79 -1.62 5.86
CA SER A 113 -2.63 -1.48 4.41
C SER A 113 -2.07 -0.10 4.03
N SER A 114 -2.61 0.96 4.63
CA SER A 114 -2.16 2.35 4.47
C SER A 114 -0.69 2.54 4.89
N ASN A 115 -0.29 1.94 6.02
CA ASN A 115 1.11 1.97 6.48
C ASN A 115 2.04 1.18 5.55
N LEU A 116 1.61 -0.01 5.09
CA LEU A 116 2.36 -0.81 4.13
C LEU A 116 2.57 -0.04 2.82
N GLU A 117 1.51 0.58 2.29
CA GLU A 117 1.58 1.40 1.08
C GLU A 117 2.59 2.55 1.24
N ALA A 118 2.49 3.33 2.33
CA ALA A 118 3.40 4.46 2.56
C ALA A 118 4.87 4.01 2.66
N ALA A 119 5.12 2.87 3.32
CA ALA A 119 6.45 2.28 3.40
C ALA A 119 6.95 1.84 2.02
N LEU A 120 6.16 1.06 1.29
CA LEU A 120 6.54 0.56 -0.03
C LEU A 120 6.76 1.69 -1.03
N ARG A 121 5.91 2.73 -1.03
CA ARG A 121 6.06 3.90 -1.89
C ARG A 121 7.37 4.64 -1.62
N ALA A 122 7.69 4.90 -0.35
CA ALA A 122 8.95 5.58 -0.01
C ALA A 122 10.18 4.76 -0.44
N HIS A 123 10.20 3.47 -0.10
CA HIS A 123 11.32 2.58 -0.41
C HIS A 123 11.44 2.29 -1.93
N GLU A 124 10.33 2.19 -2.66
CA GLU A 124 10.34 2.10 -4.13
C GLU A 124 11.05 3.31 -4.74
N ARG A 125 10.74 4.53 -4.27
CA ARG A 125 11.36 5.78 -4.76
C ARG A 125 12.84 5.83 -4.45
N ILE A 126 13.23 5.41 -3.23
CA ILE A 126 14.63 5.34 -2.83
C ILE A 126 15.40 4.34 -3.72
N LEU A 127 14.86 3.13 -3.90
CA LEU A 127 15.49 2.11 -4.75
C LEU A 127 15.54 2.52 -6.22
N ALA A 128 14.53 3.23 -6.71
CA ALA A 128 14.52 3.76 -8.08
C ALA A 128 15.63 4.81 -8.29
N GLU A 129 15.85 5.69 -7.32
CA GLU A 129 16.96 6.65 -7.34
C GLU A 129 18.31 5.91 -7.31
N LEU A 130 18.43 4.86 -6.50
CA LEU A 130 19.66 4.06 -6.42
C LEU A 130 19.91 3.18 -7.66
N ALA A 131 18.90 2.92 -8.48
CA ALA A 131 19.01 2.07 -9.66
C ALA A 131 19.61 2.78 -10.89
N THR A 132 19.86 4.10 -10.82
CA THR A 132 20.35 4.88 -11.97
C THR A 132 21.80 4.59 -12.36
N ASP A 133 22.58 3.95 -11.47
CA ASP A 133 23.99 3.59 -11.68
C ASP A 133 24.16 2.08 -11.90
N ASP A 134 24.17 1.61 -13.18
CA ASP A 134 24.42 0.23 -13.64
C ASP A 134 23.72 -0.92 -12.83
N GLY A 135 22.69 -0.59 -12.06
CA GLY A 135 22.10 -1.43 -11.02
C GLY A 135 20.99 -2.34 -11.51
N GLU A 136 21.24 -3.20 -12.51
CA GLU A 136 20.22 -4.12 -13.06
C GLU A 136 19.50 -4.91 -11.95
N HIS A 137 20.24 -5.35 -10.93
CA HIS A 137 19.68 -6.06 -9.79
C HIS A 137 18.77 -5.17 -8.93
N ILE A 138 19.17 -3.91 -8.69
CA ILE A 138 18.40 -2.93 -7.92
C ILE A 138 17.10 -2.60 -8.68
N ALA A 139 17.19 -2.33 -9.98
CA ALA A 139 16.04 -2.08 -10.83
C ALA A 139 15.03 -3.23 -10.80
N GLY A 140 15.52 -4.48 -10.89
CA GLY A 140 14.65 -5.64 -10.82
C GLY A 140 13.99 -5.84 -9.45
N PHE A 141 14.67 -5.46 -8.35
CA PHE A 141 14.07 -5.46 -7.03
C PHE A 141 13.04 -4.33 -6.89
N ALA A 142 13.34 -3.12 -7.36
CA ALA A 142 12.42 -1.98 -7.35
C ALA A 142 11.10 -2.25 -8.09
N VAL A 143 11.15 -2.91 -9.26
CA VAL A 143 9.95 -3.36 -9.99
C VAL A 143 9.07 -4.26 -9.12
N ARG A 144 9.70 -5.16 -8.35
CA ARG A 144 8.99 -6.07 -7.45
C ARG A 144 8.30 -5.31 -6.32
N ILE A 145 8.95 -4.29 -5.78
CA ILE A 145 8.38 -3.42 -4.75
C ILE A 145 7.21 -2.60 -5.31
N GLY A 146 7.33 -2.10 -6.54
CA GLY A 146 6.24 -1.39 -7.22
C GLY A 146 4.99 -2.26 -7.41
N LEU A 147 5.14 -3.54 -7.75
CA LEU A 147 4.02 -4.48 -7.82
C LEU A 147 3.36 -4.70 -6.44
N ALA A 148 4.17 -4.88 -5.39
CA ALA A 148 3.66 -5.01 -4.03
C ALA A 148 2.96 -3.72 -3.56
N ARG A 149 3.49 -2.54 -3.93
CA ARG A 149 2.86 -1.25 -3.66
C ARG A 149 1.51 -1.16 -4.35
N GLN A 150 1.41 -1.53 -5.61
CA GLN A 150 0.15 -1.49 -6.35
C GLN A 150 -0.92 -2.39 -5.68
N ALA A 151 -0.53 -3.59 -5.25
CA ALA A 151 -1.43 -4.47 -4.49
C ALA A 151 -1.86 -3.83 -3.14
N ALA A 152 -0.94 -3.18 -2.43
CA ALA A 152 -1.24 -2.46 -1.20
C ALA A 152 -2.19 -1.27 -1.41
N VAL A 153 -2.04 -0.52 -2.51
CA VAL A 153 -2.95 0.57 -2.90
C VAL A 153 -4.36 0.03 -3.15
N SER A 154 -4.50 -1.03 -3.95
CA SER A 154 -5.81 -1.63 -4.23
C SER A 154 -6.46 -2.16 -2.95
N GLY A 155 -5.70 -2.88 -2.12
CA GLY A 155 -6.19 -3.40 -0.84
C GLY A 155 -6.61 -2.29 0.13
N ARG A 156 -5.84 -1.20 0.23
CA ARG A 156 -6.20 -0.02 1.01
C ARG A 156 -7.52 0.58 0.50
N SER A 157 -7.60 0.86 -0.80
CA SER A 157 -8.76 1.56 -1.38
C SER A 157 -10.07 0.81 -1.11
N GLU A 158 -10.07 -0.52 -1.27
CA GLU A 158 -11.21 -1.35 -0.89
C GLU A 158 -11.58 -1.19 0.60
N LEU A 159 -10.60 -1.29 1.49
CA LEU A 159 -10.83 -1.19 2.93
C LEU A 159 -11.31 0.20 3.35
N GLU A 160 -10.77 1.26 2.76
CA GLU A 160 -11.19 2.64 3.02
C GLU A 160 -12.61 2.92 2.51
N ALA A 161 -13.00 2.35 1.35
CA ALA A 161 -14.37 2.41 0.86
C ALA A 161 -15.35 1.72 1.82
N HIS A 162 -14.99 0.55 2.34
CA HIS A 162 -15.79 -0.17 3.33
C HIS A 162 -15.94 0.59 4.66
N VAL A 163 -14.86 1.19 5.17
CA VAL A 163 -14.89 2.03 6.37
C VAL A 163 -15.74 3.29 6.15
N SER A 164 -15.61 3.92 4.97
CA SER A 164 -16.41 5.09 4.58
C SER A 164 -17.91 4.77 4.51
N ALA A 165 -18.26 3.57 4.02
CA ALA A 165 -19.62 3.07 4.00
C ALA A 165 -20.19 2.69 5.38
N GLY A 166 -19.42 2.85 6.46
CA GLY A 166 -19.85 2.59 7.83
C GLY A 166 -19.84 1.11 8.23
N SER A 167 -19.06 0.28 7.55
CA SER A 167 -18.99 -1.17 7.80
C SER A 167 -18.18 -1.54 9.05
N SER A 168 -17.41 -0.61 9.63
CA SER A 168 -16.61 -0.85 10.83
C SER A 168 -17.33 -0.50 12.13
N THR A 169 -17.10 -1.30 13.17
CA THR A 169 -17.58 -0.97 14.52
C THR A 169 -16.77 0.21 15.08
N ASN A 170 -17.43 1.19 15.69
CA ASN A 170 -16.79 2.35 16.34
C ASN A 170 -15.99 3.28 15.40
N VAL A 171 -16.51 3.55 14.20
CA VAL A 171 -15.89 4.46 13.20
C VAL A 171 -15.47 5.82 13.79
N GLN A 172 -16.26 6.37 14.70
CA GLN A 172 -15.94 7.63 15.38
C GLN A 172 -14.63 7.53 16.19
N GLU A 173 -14.51 6.54 17.06
CA GLU A 173 -13.30 6.33 17.87
C GLU A 173 -12.09 6.05 16.97
N ALA A 174 -12.29 5.29 15.89
CA ALA A 174 -11.27 5.03 14.91
C ALA A 174 -10.79 6.32 14.22
N ALA A 175 -11.72 7.21 13.81
CA ALA A 175 -11.42 8.49 13.20
C ALA A 175 -10.68 9.43 14.16
N GLU A 176 -11.15 9.58 15.40
CA GLU A 176 -10.48 10.39 16.44
C GLU A 176 -9.09 9.86 16.81
N GLY A 177 -8.94 8.54 16.87
CA GLY A 177 -7.63 7.90 17.02
C GLY A 177 -6.72 8.19 15.83
N ARG A 178 -7.27 8.24 14.61
CA ARG A 178 -6.51 8.50 13.39
C ARG A 178 -6.07 9.94 13.26
N LEU A 179 -6.94 10.88 13.63
CA LEU A 179 -6.59 12.29 13.73
C LEU A 179 -5.36 12.48 14.63
N ARG A 180 -5.38 11.92 15.84
CA ARG A 180 -4.25 12.01 16.77
C ARG A 180 -2.97 11.39 16.21
N ALA A 181 -3.08 10.25 15.51
CA ALA A 181 -1.93 9.61 14.89
C ALA A 181 -1.35 10.47 13.74
N ALA A 182 -2.20 11.05 12.90
CA ALA A 182 -1.79 11.93 11.81
C ALA A 182 -1.11 13.19 12.34
N GLU A 183 -1.73 13.88 13.30
CA GLU A 183 -1.15 15.07 13.93
C GLU A 183 0.20 14.76 14.61
N HIS A 184 0.29 13.64 15.32
CA HIS A 184 1.55 13.21 15.92
C HIS A 184 2.62 12.93 14.85
N LYS A 185 2.26 12.27 13.75
CA LYS A 185 3.20 11.98 12.66
C LYS A 185 3.68 13.26 11.98
N ILE A 186 2.79 14.20 11.68
CA ILE A 186 3.14 15.51 11.11
C ILE A 186 4.09 16.25 12.06
N ALA A 187 3.78 16.31 13.36
CA ALA A 187 4.63 16.93 14.35
C ALA A 187 6.02 16.28 14.45
N GLU A 188 6.09 14.95 14.45
CA GLU A 188 7.34 14.18 14.46
C GLU A 188 8.23 14.54 13.26
N VAL A 189 7.64 14.66 12.07
CA VAL A 189 8.40 15.00 10.84
C VAL A 189 8.83 16.46 10.85
N THR A 190 7.98 17.38 11.32
CA THR A 190 8.34 18.79 11.51
C THR A 190 9.53 18.95 12.46
N GLU A 191 9.53 18.22 13.59
CA GLU A 191 10.65 18.20 14.53
C GLU A 191 11.91 17.59 13.90
N TYR A 192 11.76 16.51 13.13
CA TYR A 192 12.87 15.89 12.42
C TYR A 192 13.52 16.86 11.43
N LEU A 193 12.72 17.58 10.64
CA LEU A 193 13.19 18.61 9.71
C LEU A 193 13.95 19.71 10.45
N ALA A 194 13.38 20.25 11.53
CA ALA A 194 14.03 21.29 12.32
C ALA A 194 15.37 20.82 12.91
N LYS A 195 15.47 19.56 13.31
CA LYS A 195 16.68 18.97 13.90
C LYS A 195 17.79 18.73 12.87
N TRP A 196 17.43 18.37 11.64
CA TRP A 196 18.39 17.92 10.61
C TRP A 196 18.48 18.83 9.39
N GLU A 197 17.91 20.04 9.43
CA GLU A 197 17.83 21.00 8.32
C GLU A 197 19.18 21.22 7.60
N GLU A 198 20.27 21.38 8.35
CA GLU A 198 21.60 21.59 7.78
C GLU A 198 22.10 20.37 6.99
N ARG A 199 21.90 19.16 7.53
CA ARG A 199 22.32 17.90 6.87
C ARG A 199 21.43 17.54 5.69
N LEU A 200 20.14 17.83 5.81
CA LEU A 200 19.16 17.59 4.74
C LEU A 200 19.34 18.59 3.60
N GLY A 201 19.71 19.84 3.89
CA GLY A 201 19.87 20.87 2.87
C GLY A 201 18.54 21.54 2.48
N ALA A 202 18.66 22.72 1.85
CA ALA A 202 17.52 23.62 1.63
C ALA A 202 16.44 23.03 0.70
N SER A 203 16.84 22.32 -0.35
CA SER A 203 15.92 21.74 -1.34
C SER A 203 15.00 20.69 -0.71
N ALA A 204 15.55 19.63 -0.09
CA ALA A 204 14.73 18.62 0.59
C ALA A 204 13.88 19.22 1.70
N THR A 205 14.44 20.15 2.48
CA THR A 205 13.68 20.78 3.57
C THR A 205 12.46 21.53 3.01
N ALA A 206 12.61 22.24 1.90
CA ALA A 206 11.50 22.93 1.25
C ALA A 206 10.44 21.94 0.71
N GLN A 207 10.86 20.87 0.03
CA GLN A 207 9.93 19.87 -0.53
C GLN A 207 9.18 19.12 0.58
N ALA A 208 9.86 18.75 1.67
CA ALA A 208 9.24 18.10 2.81
C ALA A 208 8.25 19.02 3.53
N ARG A 209 8.56 20.31 3.69
CA ARG A 209 7.61 21.29 4.22
C ARG A 209 6.35 21.40 3.35
N ALA A 210 6.50 21.42 2.03
CA ALA A 210 5.36 21.43 1.12
C ALA A 210 4.48 20.17 1.26
N ARG A 211 5.08 18.98 1.40
CA ARG A 211 4.32 17.74 1.68
C ARG A 211 3.60 17.77 3.02
N LEU A 212 4.22 18.31 4.06
CA LEU A 212 3.57 18.46 5.36
C LEU A 212 2.41 19.45 5.30
N GLU A 213 2.50 20.51 4.49
CA GLU A 213 1.38 21.43 4.25
C GLU A 213 0.20 20.71 3.59
N VAL A 214 0.45 19.81 2.62
CA VAL A 214 -0.61 18.94 2.05
C VAL A 214 -1.24 18.08 3.15
N ALA A 215 -0.43 17.40 3.97
CA ALA A 215 -0.93 16.58 5.07
C ALA A 215 -1.75 17.39 6.10
N GLU A 216 -1.31 18.60 6.43
CA GLU A 216 -2.02 19.52 7.33
C GLU A 216 -3.37 19.96 6.75
N LYS A 217 -3.41 20.26 5.44
CA LYS A 217 -4.65 20.56 4.72
C LYS A 217 -5.60 19.37 4.74
N THR A 218 -5.13 18.16 4.44
CA THR A 218 -5.93 16.94 4.50
C THR A 218 -6.46 16.67 5.91
N VAL A 219 -5.70 16.96 6.98
CA VAL A 219 -6.19 16.92 8.36
C VAL A 219 -7.29 17.94 8.58
N ALA A 220 -7.17 19.17 8.04
CA ALA A 220 -8.20 20.17 8.16
C ALA A 220 -9.51 19.72 7.48
N ASP A 221 -9.43 19.16 6.28
CA ASP A 221 -10.59 18.60 5.56
C ASP A 221 -11.22 17.43 6.34
N GLY A 222 -10.39 16.56 6.92
CA GLY A 222 -10.84 15.46 7.78
C GLY A 222 -11.57 15.96 9.04
N LYS A 223 -11.11 17.06 9.66
CA LYS A 223 -11.79 17.68 10.82
C LYS A 223 -13.18 18.20 10.44
N VAL A 224 -13.34 18.78 9.25
CA VAL A 224 -14.66 19.20 8.75
C VAL A 224 -15.60 17.99 8.63
N LYS A 225 -15.14 16.87 8.07
CA LYS A 225 -15.93 15.63 7.99
C LYS A 225 -16.27 15.07 9.37
N LEU A 226 -15.32 15.12 10.31
CA LEU A 226 -15.51 14.68 11.70
C LEU A 226 -16.61 15.50 12.40
N GLU A 227 -16.57 16.83 12.27
CA GLU A 227 -17.58 17.74 12.84
C GLU A 227 -18.97 17.54 12.21
N ALA A 228 -19.01 17.17 10.92
CA ALA A 228 -20.25 16.84 10.22
C ALA A 228 -20.81 15.44 10.58
N GLY A 229 -20.12 14.66 11.40
CA GLY A 229 -20.50 13.28 11.76
C GLY A 229 -20.20 12.25 10.66
N ALA A 230 -19.52 12.65 9.59
CA ALA A 230 -19.07 11.77 8.51
C ALA A 230 -17.76 11.05 8.91
N TYR A 231 -17.85 10.21 9.94
CA TYR A 231 -16.67 9.61 10.60
C TYR A 231 -15.84 8.71 9.67
N GLY A 232 -16.48 8.00 8.74
CA GLY A 232 -15.79 7.13 7.78
C GLY A 232 -14.92 7.94 6.80
N GLU A 233 -15.49 8.99 6.21
CA GLU A 233 -14.76 9.93 5.35
C GLU A 233 -13.65 10.65 6.11
N ALA A 234 -13.92 11.10 7.34
CA ALA A 234 -12.92 11.71 8.21
C ALA A 234 -11.74 10.75 8.47
N PHE A 235 -12.03 9.47 8.76
CA PHE A 235 -11.01 8.45 8.94
C PHE A 235 -10.11 8.31 7.71
N VAL A 236 -10.67 8.26 6.51
CA VAL A 236 -9.90 8.16 5.25
C VAL A 236 -8.97 9.36 5.07
N LEU A 237 -9.48 10.58 5.28
CA LEU A 237 -8.66 11.79 5.19
C LEU A 237 -7.51 11.79 6.21
N PHE A 238 -7.76 11.37 7.45
CA PHE A 238 -6.70 11.25 8.45
C PHE A 238 -5.69 10.15 8.10
N GLN A 239 -6.10 9.06 7.45
CA GLN A 239 -5.17 8.04 6.94
C GLN A 239 -4.28 8.60 5.85
N GLN A 240 -4.86 9.31 4.89
CA GLN A 240 -4.12 9.95 3.79
C GLN A 240 -3.08 10.93 4.34
N ALA A 241 -3.46 11.81 5.28
CA ALA A 241 -2.53 12.72 5.92
C ALA A 241 -1.37 11.99 6.64
N HIS A 242 -1.68 10.90 7.34
CA HIS A 242 -0.67 10.07 7.99
C HIS A 242 0.29 9.43 6.97
N ARG A 243 -0.21 8.89 5.84
CA ARG A 243 0.62 8.33 4.77
C ARG A 243 1.58 9.36 4.21
N ILE A 244 1.08 10.56 3.87
CA ILE A 244 1.89 11.65 3.32
C ILE A 244 3.03 12.00 4.28
N ALA A 245 2.72 12.18 5.57
CA ALA A 245 3.72 12.50 6.56
C ALA A 245 4.72 11.34 6.78
N GLN A 246 4.26 10.09 6.80
CA GLN A 246 5.13 8.92 6.95
C GLN A 246 6.08 8.74 5.75
N GLU A 247 5.57 8.89 4.53
CA GLU A 247 6.39 8.85 3.31
C GLU A 247 7.46 9.95 3.36
N ALA A 248 7.08 11.19 3.67
CA ALA A 248 8.04 12.29 3.83
C ALA A 248 9.12 11.95 4.87
N LYS A 249 8.74 11.33 5.99
CA LYS A 249 9.69 10.91 7.02
C LYS A 249 10.73 9.92 6.48
N LEU A 250 10.27 8.87 5.80
CA LEU A 250 11.15 7.80 5.30
C LEU A 250 12.13 8.34 4.25
N LEU A 251 11.67 9.21 3.36
CA LEU A 251 12.54 9.87 2.38
C LEU A 251 13.60 10.76 3.04
N LEU A 252 13.23 11.48 4.10
CA LEU A 252 14.17 12.31 4.87
C LEU A 252 15.18 11.45 5.65
N GLU A 253 14.75 10.32 6.21
CA GLU A 253 15.63 9.35 6.87
C GLU A 253 16.64 8.79 5.87
N ALA A 254 16.20 8.38 4.68
CA ALA A 254 17.08 7.91 3.61
C ALA A 254 18.08 9.00 3.19
N ARG A 255 17.64 10.25 2.98
CA ARG A 255 18.55 11.36 2.67
C ARG A 255 19.58 11.58 3.78
N LYS A 256 19.18 11.50 5.05
CA LYS A 256 20.08 11.68 6.19
C LYS A 256 21.11 10.55 6.28
N GLU A 257 20.68 9.29 6.16
CA GLU A 257 21.52 8.11 6.40
C GLU A 257 22.36 7.74 5.17
N LEU A 258 21.76 7.80 3.98
CA LEU A 258 22.37 7.34 2.72
C LEU A 258 22.95 8.47 1.86
N ASN A 259 22.71 9.73 2.23
CA ASN A 259 23.17 10.91 1.50
C ASN A 259 22.73 10.95 0.01
N ILE A 260 21.54 10.44 -0.27
CA ILE A 260 20.90 10.45 -1.59
C ILE A 260 19.88 11.57 -1.72
N GLU A 261 19.74 12.11 -2.93
CA GLU A 261 18.76 13.16 -3.24
C GLU A 261 17.51 12.57 -3.90
N VAL A 262 16.63 11.98 -3.09
CA VAL A 262 15.34 11.52 -3.59
C VAL A 262 14.39 12.71 -3.71
N SER A 263 13.76 12.88 -4.88
CA SER A 263 12.72 13.90 -5.05
C SER A 263 11.52 13.57 -4.16
N ILE A 264 11.24 14.48 -3.23
CA ILE A 264 10.06 14.44 -2.36
C ILE A 264 8.83 15.00 -3.12
N ASN A 265 9.05 15.72 -4.21
CA ASN A 265 8.00 16.20 -5.12
C ASN A 265 7.65 15.13 -6.16
N VAL A 266 6.40 14.65 -6.17
CA VAL A 266 5.66 14.13 -7.34
C VAL A 266 4.17 14.32 -7.07
N ASP A 267 3.49 14.78 -8.12
CA ASP A 267 2.07 15.09 -8.30
C ASP A 267 1.10 14.06 -7.68
N ASP A 268 -0.01 14.56 -7.14
CA ASP A 268 -1.13 13.82 -6.53
C ASP A 268 -2.02 13.09 -7.57
N ASP A 269 -1.46 12.63 -8.69
CA ASP A 269 -2.25 12.16 -9.86
C ASP A 269 -2.92 10.78 -9.69
N ASP A 270 -2.88 10.14 -8.51
CA ASP A 270 -3.44 8.79 -8.33
C ASP A 270 -4.68 8.71 -7.40
N ASP A 271 -5.15 9.79 -6.77
CA ASP A 271 -6.28 9.71 -5.82
C ASP A 271 -7.37 10.81 -5.98
N GLU A 272 -7.31 11.69 -6.99
CA GLU A 272 -8.46 12.55 -7.34
C GLU A 272 -9.39 11.81 -8.32
N GLU A 273 -10.18 10.84 -7.81
CA GLU A 273 -11.45 10.51 -8.47
C GLU A 273 -12.49 11.57 -8.08
N ASP A 274 -12.78 12.43 -9.05
CA ASP A 274 -13.86 13.40 -9.08
C ASP A 274 -15.18 12.80 -8.58
N GLY A 275 -15.52 13.09 -7.33
CA GLY A 275 -16.87 13.00 -6.82
C GLY A 275 -17.71 14.17 -7.35
N GLU A 276 -17.92 14.25 -8.66
CA GLU A 276 -18.94 15.13 -9.22
C GLU A 276 -20.34 14.54 -8.93
N ASP A 277 -21.05 15.33 -8.13
CA ASP A 277 -22.45 15.18 -7.72
C ASP A 277 -23.38 15.05 -8.94
N ALA A 278 -23.92 13.85 -9.15
CA ALA A 278 -25.02 13.62 -10.08
C ALA A 278 -26.29 13.18 -9.31
N SER A 279 -26.82 14.09 -8.50
CA SER A 279 -28.21 14.02 -8.05
C SER A 279 -29.17 14.58 -9.10
N SER A 280 -29.73 13.66 -9.90
CA SER A 280 -31.11 13.62 -10.41
C SER A 280 -31.92 14.93 -10.50
N GLY A 281 -32.30 15.30 -11.73
CA GLY A 281 -33.43 16.18 -12.02
C GLY A 281 -33.95 15.96 -13.45
N ASP A 282 -34.79 14.94 -13.62
CA ASP A 282 -35.62 14.67 -14.79
C ASP A 282 -36.66 15.79 -14.98
N ASP A 283 -36.82 16.32 -16.20
CA ASP A 283 -38.11 16.72 -16.78
C ASP A 283 -38.00 17.21 -18.25
N ALA A 284 -38.46 16.33 -19.14
CA ALA A 284 -39.26 16.51 -20.35
C ALA A 284 -39.37 17.88 -21.09
N GLN A 285 -38.97 17.81 -22.37
CA GLN A 285 -39.80 17.98 -23.60
C GLN A 285 -40.29 19.36 -24.09
N GLU A 286 -40.01 19.62 -25.37
CA GLU A 286 -40.66 20.43 -26.44
C GLU A 286 -39.53 21.13 -27.25
N GLY A 287 -39.46 21.19 -28.58
CA GLY A 287 -40.32 20.90 -29.73
C GLY A 287 -39.70 21.61 -30.96
N ASP A 288 -40.04 21.16 -32.17
CA ASP A 288 -39.89 21.82 -33.49
C ASP A 288 -38.47 22.02 -34.06
N GLU A 289 -38.19 21.93 -35.36
CA GLU A 289 -38.92 21.66 -36.62
C GLU A 289 -37.83 21.47 -37.71
N GLU A 290 -38.11 20.60 -38.71
CA GLU A 290 -37.89 20.73 -40.18
C GLU A 290 -36.52 21.27 -40.73
N ASP A 291 -35.94 20.88 -41.87
CA ASP A 291 -36.40 20.20 -43.08
C ASP A 291 -35.21 19.98 -44.05
N LYS A 292 -35.48 19.28 -45.17
CA LYS A 292 -34.78 19.19 -46.49
C LYS A 292 -34.10 17.86 -46.79
N GLU A 293 -34.75 17.00 -47.60
CA GLU A 293 -34.71 16.95 -49.10
C GLU A 293 -33.33 16.57 -49.61
N ASN A 294 -33.09 15.72 -50.61
CA ASN A 294 -33.81 14.79 -51.49
C ASN A 294 -32.65 14.07 -52.23
N GLU A 295 -32.85 12.85 -52.73
CA GLU A 295 -32.57 12.48 -54.14
C GLU A 295 -32.64 10.96 -54.31
N ASP A 296 -33.53 10.60 -55.23
CA ASP A 296 -33.84 9.28 -55.75
C ASP A 296 -32.67 8.68 -56.55
N GLU A 297 -32.59 7.35 -56.64
CA GLU A 297 -32.31 6.66 -57.90
C GLU A 297 -32.70 5.16 -57.80
N ASP A 298 -33.37 4.71 -58.85
CA ASP A 298 -34.12 3.46 -59.05
C ASP A 298 -33.25 2.21 -59.39
N GLU A 299 -33.96 1.09 -59.58
CA GLU A 299 -33.61 -0.16 -60.30
C GLU A 299 -32.97 -1.27 -59.41
N ASP A 300 -33.34 -2.57 -59.45
CA ASP A 300 -34.18 -3.35 -60.35
C ASP A 300 -34.58 -4.71 -59.69
N GLU A 301 -35.51 -5.39 -60.36
CA GLU A 301 -36.32 -6.60 -60.13
C GLU A 301 -35.73 -7.88 -59.48
N GLY A 302 -36.64 -8.70 -58.90
CA GLY A 302 -36.42 -10.12 -58.63
C GLY A 302 -37.46 -10.87 -57.78
N GLU A 303 -38.70 -11.02 -58.26
CA GLU A 303 -39.61 -12.13 -57.89
C GLU A 303 -38.98 -13.50 -58.32
N GLN A 304 -39.20 -14.70 -57.77
CA GLN A 304 -40.38 -15.36 -57.20
C GLN A 304 -39.97 -16.76 -56.65
N ASP A 305 -40.59 -17.17 -55.54
CA ASP A 305 -41.25 -18.47 -55.32
C ASP A 305 -40.47 -19.74 -54.87
N GLY A 306 -41.15 -20.53 -54.03
CA GLY A 306 -40.97 -21.99 -54.02
C GLY A 306 -40.70 -22.71 -52.69
N GLY A 307 -41.72 -22.84 -51.83
CA GLY A 307 -42.14 -24.19 -51.39
C GLY A 307 -41.43 -24.93 -50.24
N ARG A 308 -42.15 -25.01 -49.11
CA ARG A 308 -42.49 -26.22 -48.29
C ARG A 308 -41.39 -27.29 -48.06
N SER A 309 -41.16 -27.65 -46.78
CA SER A 309 -41.68 -28.90 -46.16
C SER A 309 -40.91 -29.36 -44.89
N ARG A 310 -41.66 -29.39 -43.77
CA ARG A 310 -41.78 -30.45 -42.72
C ARG A 310 -40.58 -31.04 -41.96
N GLY A 311 -40.80 -31.11 -40.63
CA GLY A 311 -40.34 -32.14 -39.66
C GLY A 311 -39.89 -31.47 -38.36
N ARG A 312 -40.61 -31.45 -37.21
CA ARG A 312 -41.11 -32.54 -36.33
C ARG A 312 -40.03 -33.62 -36.17
N THR A 313 -39.34 -33.77 -35.04
CA THR A 313 -39.80 -34.26 -33.72
C THR A 313 -38.75 -33.90 -32.64
N ASP A 314 -39.10 -33.33 -31.50
CA ASP A 314 -39.59 -33.97 -30.26
C ASP A 314 -38.50 -34.70 -29.42
N VAL A 315 -38.31 -34.16 -28.20
CA VAL A 315 -38.06 -34.78 -26.87
C VAL A 315 -36.84 -35.67 -26.56
N ASP A 316 -36.40 -35.46 -25.30
CA ASP A 316 -35.60 -36.30 -24.40
C ASP A 316 -34.06 -36.35 -24.54
N ALA A 317 -33.39 -35.67 -23.58
CA ALA A 317 -32.52 -36.34 -22.61
C ALA A 317 -32.12 -35.35 -21.48
N LEU A 318 -32.98 -35.29 -20.46
CA LEU A 318 -32.59 -34.93 -19.09
C LEU A 318 -31.92 -36.13 -18.42
N GLU A 319 -31.14 -35.82 -17.38
CA GLU A 319 -30.58 -36.71 -16.36
C GLU A 319 -29.18 -37.29 -16.60
N GLY A 320 -28.27 -36.87 -15.71
CA GLY A 320 -27.14 -37.71 -15.34
C GLY A 320 -25.93 -36.95 -14.78
N MET A 321 -26.00 -36.55 -13.51
CA MET A 321 -25.01 -36.91 -12.47
C MET A 321 -24.92 -35.86 -11.36
N LEU A 322 -25.81 -35.99 -10.37
CA LEU A 322 -25.53 -35.64 -8.99
C LEU A 322 -25.37 -36.94 -8.18
N PHE A 323 -24.18 -37.09 -7.60
CA PHE A 323 -23.93 -37.53 -6.22
C PHE A 323 -23.78 -39.03 -5.88
N ARG A 324 -22.73 -39.28 -5.06
CA ARG A 324 -22.45 -40.43 -4.15
C ARG A 324 -21.80 -41.67 -4.78
N LEU A 325 -20.84 -42.37 -4.16
CA LEU A 325 -20.33 -42.43 -2.78
C LEU A 325 -19.03 -43.27 -2.83
N ARG A 326 -17.91 -42.78 -2.27
CA ARG A 326 -17.00 -43.57 -1.43
C ARG A 326 -16.05 -42.67 -0.65
#